data_AF-A0A2E5REL6-F1
#
_entry.id   AF-A0A2E5REL6-F1
#
_cell.length_a   1.000
_cell.length_b   1.000
_cell.length_c   1.000
_cell.angle_alpha   90.00
_cell.angle_beta   90.00
_cell.angle_gamma   90.00
#
_symmetry.space_group_name_H-M   'P 1'
#
loop_
_entity.id
_entity.type
_entity.pdbx_description
1 polymer ?
#
loop_
_entity_poly.entity_id
_entity_poly.type
_entity_poly.pdbx_seq_one_letter_code
_entity_poly.pdbx_strand_id
1 'polypeptide(L)'
;MAIPTMLRLGDLVIQLISVCDDIDEDDRDAILVKTLVQNPTNSNIKSPKLNIKTSGASVQSFKTLTSMITKNSSDDASHFLPMHPGAWILSAEHQGKHGELGPFPGDYRIEIDIEQLSNLSQGSNDVLSDAFENALAGFGISSISSNEIVLDVQNDPVAAAFAQGISTEIPQQSTDSIPPKKEISTTQEAPMAESPQGPPMAESPQGPPMAGP
;
A
#
# COMPACT_ATOMS: atom_id res chain seq x y z
N MET A 1 -9.27 13.33 -7.45
CA MET A 1 -10.11 12.16 -7.79
C MET A 1 -9.25 10.92 -7.57
N ALA A 2 -9.77 9.88 -6.92
CA ALA A 2 -9.03 8.64 -6.75
C ALA A 2 -9.00 7.87 -8.08
N ILE A 3 -7.82 7.39 -8.49
CA ILE A 3 -7.68 6.57 -9.70
C ILE A 3 -8.14 5.14 -9.36
N PRO A 4 -9.03 4.53 -10.16
CA PRO A 4 -9.43 3.15 -9.93
C PRO A 4 -8.24 2.20 -9.95
N THR A 5 -8.15 1.31 -8.96
CA THR A 5 -7.10 0.28 -8.85
C THR A 5 -7.63 -1.14 -9.08
N MET A 6 -8.92 -1.30 -9.39
CA MET A 6 -9.58 -2.58 -9.57
C MET A 6 -10.34 -2.63 -10.91
N LEU A 7 -10.21 -3.75 -11.62
CA LEU A 7 -10.90 -4.08 -12.85
C LEU A 7 -11.63 -5.41 -12.68
N ARG A 8 -12.93 -5.44 -12.99
CA ARG A 8 -13.69 -6.69 -13.09
C ARG A 8 -13.82 -7.09 -14.55
N LEU A 9 -13.30 -8.27 -14.89
CA LEU A 9 -13.31 -8.80 -16.26
C LEU A 9 -14.02 -10.15 -16.30
N GLY A 10 -15.33 -10.11 -16.51
CA GLY A 10 -16.17 -11.30 -16.41
C GLY A 10 -16.09 -11.88 -15.00
N ASP A 11 -15.49 -13.06 -14.91
CA ASP A 11 -15.35 -13.85 -13.68
C ASP A 11 -14.05 -13.56 -12.92
N LEU A 12 -13.18 -12.68 -13.44
CA LEU A 12 -11.93 -12.29 -12.81
C LEU A 12 -12.05 -10.93 -12.12
N VAL A 13 -11.40 -10.82 -10.97
CA VAL A 13 -11.14 -9.55 -10.29
C VAL A 13 -9.64 -9.30 -10.36
N ILE A 14 -9.26 -8.20 -11.00
CA ILE A 14 -7.87 -7.80 -11.20
C ILE A 14 -7.65 -6.55 -10.38
N GLN A 15 -6.64 -6.56 -9.53
CA GLN A 15 -6.34 -5.46 -8.64
C GLN A 15 -4.87 -5.10 -8.72
N LEU A 16 -4.61 -3.82 -8.95
CA LEU A 16 -3.28 -3.26 -8.83
C LEU A 16 -2.97 -3.11 -7.35
N ILE A 17 -1.98 -3.84 -6.84
CA ILE A 17 -1.69 -3.91 -5.39
C ILE A 17 -0.47 -3.11 -4.99
N SER A 18 0.53 -2.96 -5.88
CA SER A 18 1.72 -2.19 -5.58
C SER A 18 2.34 -1.61 -6.85
N VAL A 19 2.75 -0.36 -6.77
CA VAL A 19 3.57 0.34 -7.77
C VAL A 19 4.64 1.10 -6.99
N CYS A 20 5.87 0.62 -7.02
CA CYS A 20 6.99 1.16 -6.25
C CYS A 20 8.26 1.23 -7.10
N ASP A 21 9.22 2.05 -6.65
CA ASP A 21 10.56 2.05 -7.22
C ASP A 21 11.32 0.81 -6.71
N ASP A 22 12.06 0.16 -7.61
CA ASP A 22 12.83 -1.05 -7.36
C ASP A 22 13.99 -1.14 -8.37
N ILE A 23 14.74 -2.24 -8.33
CA ILE A 23 15.83 -2.52 -9.26
C ILE A 23 15.44 -3.73 -10.12
N ASP A 24 15.55 -3.61 -11.44
CA ASP A 24 15.25 -4.72 -12.36
C ASP A 24 16.36 -5.80 -12.37
N GLU A 25 16.18 -6.84 -13.19
CA GLU A 25 17.13 -7.96 -13.29
C GLU A 25 18.51 -7.55 -13.87
N ASP A 26 18.63 -6.34 -14.43
CA ASP A 26 19.85 -5.80 -15.05
C ASP A 26 20.50 -4.71 -14.16
N ASP A 27 20.18 -4.66 -12.86
CA ASP A 27 20.67 -3.67 -11.89
C ASP A 27 20.30 -2.20 -12.25
N ARG A 28 19.20 -1.97 -12.97
CA ARG A 28 18.72 -0.62 -13.32
C ARG A 28 17.55 -0.20 -12.45
N ASP A 29 17.50 1.10 -12.14
CA ASP A 29 16.33 1.69 -11.51
C ASP A 29 15.08 1.50 -12.39
N ALA A 30 14.07 0.85 -11.83
CA ALA A 30 12.82 0.50 -12.52
C ALA A 30 11.62 0.60 -11.58
N ILE A 31 10.42 0.73 -12.15
CA ILE A 31 9.18 0.76 -11.40
C ILE A 31 8.60 -0.64 -11.44
N LEU A 32 8.46 -1.26 -10.27
CA LEU A 32 7.82 -2.56 -10.12
C LEU A 32 6.32 -2.39 -9.97
N VAL A 33 5.58 -2.99 -10.90
CA VAL A 33 4.12 -3.02 -10.93
C VAL A 33 3.64 -4.41 -10.57
N LYS A 34 3.05 -4.58 -9.39
CA LYS A 34 2.45 -5.84 -8.92
C LYS A 34 0.93 -5.80 -9.04
N THR A 35 0.38 -6.84 -9.64
CA THR A 35 -1.06 -7.03 -9.84
C THR A 35 -1.48 -8.37 -9.25
N LEU A 36 -2.56 -8.36 -8.47
CA LEU A 36 -3.24 -9.55 -7.99
C LEU A 36 -4.43 -9.86 -8.89
N VAL A 37 -4.56 -11.11 -9.30
CA VAL A 37 -5.67 -11.62 -10.11
C VAL A 37 -6.39 -12.69 -9.33
N GLN A 38 -7.64 -12.43 -8.97
CA GLN A 38 -8.46 -13.32 -8.16
C GLN A 38 -9.52 -13.99 -9.02
N ASN A 39 -9.70 -15.29 -8.77
CA ASN A 39 -10.81 -16.08 -9.28
C ASN A 39 -11.82 -16.34 -8.14
N PRO A 40 -12.82 -15.47 -7.96
CA PRO A 40 -13.89 -15.67 -6.98
C PRO A 40 -14.87 -16.78 -7.35
N THR A 41 -14.71 -17.45 -8.50
CA THR A 41 -15.66 -18.49 -8.95
C THR A 41 -15.28 -19.87 -8.45
N ASN A 42 -16.29 -20.75 -8.42
CA ASN A 42 -16.11 -22.17 -8.09
C ASN A 42 -15.58 -23.02 -9.28
N SER A 43 -15.12 -22.37 -10.35
CA SER A 43 -14.59 -23.01 -11.55
C SER A 43 -13.16 -22.55 -11.82
N ASN A 44 -12.34 -23.42 -12.41
CA ASN A 44 -10.97 -23.05 -12.77
C ASN A 44 -10.98 -22.13 -14.00
N ILE A 45 -10.22 -21.05 -13.94
CA ILE A 45 -10.07 -20.09 -15.03
C ILE A 45 -8.80 -20.40 -15.81
N LYS A 46 -8.95 -20.59 -17.12
CA LYS A 46 -7.84 -20.92 -18.02
C LYS A 46 -7.32 -19.67 -18.73
N SER A 47 -5.99 -19.61 -18.81
CA SER A 47 -5.20 -18.68 -19.64
C SER A 47 -5.63 -17.21 -19.54
N PRO A 48 -5.78 -16.63 -18.34
CA PRO A 48 -5.89 -15.17 -18.23
C PRO A 48 -4.59 -14.53 -18.74
N LYS A 49 -4.72 -13.43 -19.48
CA LYS A 49 -3.57 -12.66 -19.94
C LYS A 49 -3.61 -11.28 -19.31
N LEU A 50 -2.43 -10.82 -18.91
CA LEU A 50 -2.19 -9.49 -18.39
C LEU A 50 -1.04 -8.87 -19.17
N ASN A 51 -1.17 -7.60 -19.51
CA ASN A 51 -0.14 -6.86 -20.21
C ASN A 51 -0.19 -5.39 -19.81
N ILE A 52 0.96 -4.71 -19.81
CA ILE A 52 1.02 -3.26 -19.59
C ILE A 52 1.36 -2.58 -20.92
N LYS A 53 0.60 -1.54 -21.25
CA LYS A 53 0.86 -0.65 -22.38
C LYS A 53 1.36 0.68 -21.84
N THR A 54 2.42 1.21 -22.40
CA THR A 54 2.96 2.53 -22.04
C THR A 54 2.87 3.47 -23.24
N SER A 55 3.14 4.76 -23.02
CA SER A 55 3.14 5.77 -24.09
C SER A 55 4.38 5.73 -25.00
N GLY A 56 5.19 4.66 -24.96
CA GLY A 56 6.39 4.51 -25.79
C GLY A 56 7.61 3.87 -25.10
N ALA A 57 7.46 3.43 -23.86
CA ALA A 57 8.48 2.74 -23.09
C ALA A 57 8.38 1.21 -23.24
N SER A 58 9.52 0.51 -23.20
CA SER A 58 9.53 -0.95 -23.11
C SER A 58 9.03 -1.41 -21.74
N VAL A 59 8.30 -2.52 -21.72
CA VAL A 59 7.85 -3.19 -20.49
C VAL A 59 8.50 -4.56 -20.44
N GLN A 60 9.06 -4.92 -19.28
CA GLN A 60 9.59 -6.25 -19.03
C GLN A 60 8.64 -7.01 -18.10
N SER A 61 8.22 -8.21 -18.50
CA SER A 61 7.47 -9.11 -17.63
C SER A 61 8.44 -9.85 -16.71
N PHE A 62 8.30 -9.64 -15.40
CA PHE A 62 9.10 -10.33 -14.39
C PHE A 62 8.43 -11.61 -13.91
N LYS A 63 7.12 -11.52 -13.61
CA LYS A 63 6.29 -12.67 -13.25
C LYS A 63 5.01 -12.64 -14.06
N THR A 64 4.75 -13.73 -14.77
CA THR A 64 3.52 -13.91 -15.55
C THR A 64 2.51 -14.77 -14.80
N LEU A 65 1.24 -14.60 -15.14
CA LEU A 65 0.17 -15.42 -14.58
C LEU A 65 0.34 -16.88 -14.99
N THR A 66 -0.03 -17.77 -14.09
CA THR A 66 -0.18 -19.20 -14.37
C THR A 66 -1.23 -19.42 -15.46
N SER A 67 -1.04 -20.50 -16.22
CA SER A 67 -1.96 -20.87 -17.30
C SER A 67 -3.34 -21.30 -16.80
N MET A 68 -3.50 -21.54 -15.49
CA MET A 68 -4.76 -21.89 -14.85
C MET A 68 -4.80 -21.37 -13.42
N ILE A 69 -5.75 -20.49 -13.13
CA ILE A 69 -6.08 -20.05 -11.78
C ILE A 69 -7.16 -20.99 -11.24
N THR A 70 -6.88 -21.67 -10.13
CA THR A 70 -7.83 -22.60 -9.50
C THR A 70 -9.05 -21.87 -8.93
N LYS A 71 -10.11 -22.62 -8.60
CA LYS A 71 -11.30 -22.07 -7.96
C LYS A 71 -10.98 -21.37 -6.63
N ASN A 72 -11.64 -20.24 -6.35
CA ASN A 72 -11.50 -19.46 -5.12
C ASN A 72 -10.04 -19.17 -4.74
N SER A 73 -9.17 -19.00 -5.73
CA SER A 73 -7.76 -18.71 -5.51
C SER A 73 -7.35 -17.44 -6.24
N SER A 74 -6.13 -17.00 -5.94
CA SER A 74 -5.52 -15.85 -6.55
C SER A 74 -4.16 -16.21 -7.10
N ASP A 75 -3.74 -15.46 -8.09
CA ASP A 75 -2.40 -15.48 -8.65
C ASP A 75 -1.91 -14.03 -8.80
N ASP A 76 -0.62 -13.84 -8.93
CA ASP A 76 -0.02 -12.51 -9.05
C ASP A 76 0.93 -12.42 -10.23
N ALA A 77 0.98 -11.23 -10.82
CA ALA A 77 1.86 -10.90 -11.93
C ALA A 77 2.61 -9.61 -11.64
N SER A 78 3.84 -9.55 -12.14
CA SER A 78 4.77 -8.45 -11.88
C SER A 78 5.44 -8.00 -13.17
N HIS A 79 5.52 -6.70 -13.37
CA HIS A 79 6.14 -6.07 -14.53
C HIS A 79 7.07 -4.95 -14.09
N PHE A 80 8.21 -4.82 -14.77
CA PHE A 80 9.09 -3.67 -14.65
C PHE A 80 8.80 -2.67 -15.77
N LEU A 81 8.65 -1.41 -15.38
CA LEU A 81 8.62 -0.25 -16.26
C LEU A 81 9.90 0.56 -16.03
N PRO A 82 10.43 1.29 -17.03
CA PRO A 82 11.51 2.23 -16.78
C PRO A 82 11.04 3.35 -15.84
N MET A 83 11.97 4.03 -15.17
CA MET A 83 11.68 5.16 -14.26
C MET A 83 10.81 6.27 -14.86
N HIS A 84 10.83 6.44 -16.18
CA HIS A 84 10.04 7.44 -16.90
C HIS A 84 9.19 6.81 -18.00
N PRO A 85 8.13 6.04 -17.66
CA PRO A 85 7.37 5.28 -18.65
C PRO A 85 6.31 6.11 -19.39
N GLY A 86 6.11 7.37 -18.98
CA GLY A 86 4.96 8.17 -19.39
C GLY A 86 3.66 7.62 -18.80
N ALA A 87 2.53 7.94 -19.43
CA ALA A 87 1.25 7.34 -19.03
C ALA A 87 1.21 5.85 -19.45
N TRP A 88 0.64 5.01 -18.59
CA TRP A 88 0.55 3.58 -18.81
C TRP A 88 -0.82 3.02 -18.43
N ILE A 89 -1.18 1.89 -19.03
CA ILE A 89 -2.47 1.22 -18.89
C ILE A 89 -2.21 -0.25 -18.62
N LEU A 90 -2.88 -0.79 -17.60
CA LEU A 90 -2.94 -2.23 -17.39
C LEU A 90 -4.08 -2.80 -18.24
N SER A 91 -3.76 -3.72 -19.13
CA SER A 91 -4.70 -4.40 -20.03
C SER A 91 -4.81 -5.88 -19.68
N ALA A 92 -6.02 -6.41 -19.71
CA ALA A 92 -6.32 -7.79 -19.40
C ALA A 92 -7.23 -8.42 -20.44
N GLU A 93 -7.00 -9.69 -20.73
CA GLU A 93 -7.79 -10.48 -21.68
C GLU A 93 -8.21 -11.81 -21.03
N HIS A 94 -9.51 -12.12 -21.11
CA HIS A 94 -10.04 -13.39 -20.64
C HIS A 94 -11.28 -13.81 -21.45
N GLN A 95 -11.25 -15.02 -22.03
CA GLN A 95 -12.34 -15.57 -22.85
C GLN A 95 -12.83 -14.63 -23.96
N GLY A 96 -11.92 -13.93 -24.63
CA GLY A 96 -12.25 -12.95 -25.68
C GLY A 96 -12.86 -11.63 -25.17
N LYS A 97 -13.01 -11.46 -23.85
CA LYS A 97 -13.29 -10.16 -23.23
C LYS A 97 -11.98 -9.45 -22.96
N HIS A 98 -11.98 -8.14 -23.15
CA HIS A 98 -10.84 -7.27 -22.88
C HIS A 98 -11.25 -6.19 -21.90
N GLY A 99 -10.37 -5.88 -20.95
CA GLY A 99 -10.56 -4.83 -19.97
C GLY A 99 -9.29 -4.04 -19.77
N GLU A 100 -9.42 -2.77 -19.43
CA GLU A 100 -8.29 -1.87 -19.18
C GLU A 100 -8.49 -1.12 -17.86
N LEU A 101 -7.38 -0.84 -17.18
CA LEU A 101 -7.31 -0.08 -15.95
C LEU A 101 -6.27 1.03 -16.12
N GLY A 102 -6.67 2.27 -15.81
CA GLY A 102 -5.89 3.48 -16.06
C GLY A 102 -6.59 4.42 -17.04
N PRO A 103 -5.86 5.35 -17.67
CA PRO A 103 -4.40 5.49 -17.64
C PRO A 103 -3.87 5.96 -16.28
N PHE A 104 -2.74 5.39 -15.88
CA PHE A 104 -1.96 5.81 -14.72
C PHE A 104 -0.84 6.75 -15.17
N PRO A 105 -0.55 7.83 -14.42
CA PRO A 105 0.59 8.67 -14.70
C PRO A 105 1.91 7.93 -14.37
N GLY A 106 3.04 8.39 -14.94
CA GLY A 106 4.33 7.70 -14.79
C GLY A 106 4.90 7.76 -13.36
N ASP A 107 4.52 8.77 -12.60
CA ASP A 107 4.85 8.98 -11.18
C ASP A 107 3.85 8.32 -10.22
N TYR A 108 2.89 7.55 -10.73
CA TYR A 108 1.92 6.85 -9.90
C TYR A 108 2.62 5.84 -8.99
N ARG A 109 2.41 5.95 -7.67
CA ARG A 109 2.93 5.02 -6.67
C ARG A 109 1.83 4.64 -5.69
N ILE A 110 1.70 3.34 -5.42
CA ILE A 110 0.75 2.82 -4.44
C ILE A 110 1.32 1.59 -3.75
N GLU A 111 0.83 1.34 -2.54
CA GLU A 111 1.03 0.09 -1.84
C GLU A 111 -0.27 -0.21 -1.08
N ILE A 112 -0.92 -1.30 -1.42
CA ILE A 112 -2.16 -1.76 -0.81
C ILE A 112 -1.83 -2.97 0.04
N ASP A 113 -2.24 -2.92 1.30
CA ASP A 113 -2.12 -4.03 2.22
C ASP A 113 -2.99 -5.20 1.77
N ILE A 114 -2.35 -6.32 1.44
CA ILE A 114 -2.99 -7.53 0.90
C ILE A 114 -3.85 -8.22 1.95
N GLU A 115 -3.56 -8.04 3.26
CA GLU A 115 -4.38 -8.60 4.33
C GLU A 115 -5.82 -8.07 4.28
N GLN A 116 -6.01 -6.83 3.81
CA GLN A 116 -7.33 -6.24 3.62
C GLN A 116 -8.10 -6.87 2.43
N LEU A 117 -7.39 -7.44 1.45
CA LEU A 117 -8.01 -8.00 0.24
C LEU A 117 -8.55 -9.42 0.44
N SER A 118 -7.94 -10.17 1.35
CA SER A 118 -8.34 -11.55 1.68
C SER A 118 -9.68 -11.60 2.42
N ASN A 119 -9.95 -10.58 3.25
CA ASN A 119 -11.17 -10.48 4.07
C ASN A 119 -12.46 -10.28 3.27
N LEU A 120 -12.37 -9.93 1.98
CA LEU A 120 -13.55 -9.73 1.13
C LEU A 120 -14.00 -11.01 0.40
N SER A 121 -13.13 -12.02 0.30
CA SER A 121 -13.39 -13.23 -0.49
C SER A 121 -13.76 -14.47 0.33
N GLN A 122 -13.61 -14.43 1.66
CA GLN A 122 -14.03 -15.53 2.52
C GLN A 122 -15.44 -15.27 3.07
N GLY A 123 -16.41 -15.99 2.49
CA GLY A 123 -17.69 -16.21 3.15
C GLY A 123 -17.44 -16.82 4.52
N SER A 124 -17.79 -16.02 5.54
CA SER A 124 -17.76 -16.32 6.96
C SER A 124 -18.19 -17.74 7.29
N ASN A 125 -17.24 -18.58 7.70
CA ASN A 125 -17.47 -19.73 8.58
C ASN A 125 -16.32 -19.79 9.58
N ASP A 126 -15.94 -18.63 10.15
CA ASP A 126 -14.89 -18.56 11.14
C ASP A 126 -15.48 -18.88 12.50
N VAL A 127 -15.16 -20.06 13.01
CA VAL A 127 -15.48 -20.53 14.38
C VAL A 127 -14.96 -19.54 15.44
N LEU A 128 -13.98 -18.71 15.08
CA LEU A 128 -13.43 -17.65 15.91
C LEU A 128 -14.32 -16.40 15.97
N SER A 129 -15.15 -16.13 14.95
CA SER A 129 -16.12 -15.03 15.00
C SER A 129 -17.21 -15.31 16.04
N ASP A 130 -17.71 -16.55 16.09
CA ASP A 130 -18.68 -16.97 17.11
C ASP A 130 -18.09 -16.88 18.53
N ALA A 131 -16.82 -17.29 18.72
CA ALA A 131 -16.16 -17.21 20.02
C ALA A 131 -15.90 -15.75 20.47
N PHE A 132 -15.57 -14.86 19.54
CA PHE A 132 -15.35 -13.44 19.81
C PHE A 132 -16.66 -12.71 20.13
N GLU A 133 -17.73 -12.98 19.37
CA GLU A 133 -19.06 -12.41 19.63
C GLU A 133 -19.62 -12.88 20.98
N ASN A 134 -19.42 -14.15 21.32
CA ASN A 134 -19.85 -14.71 22.60
C ASN A 134 -19.04 -14.16 23.80
N ALA A 135 -17.76 -13.81 23.59
CA ALA A 135 -16.95 -13.14 24.62
C ALA A 135 -17.36 -11.68 24.84
N LEU A 136 -17.83 -10.98 23.79
CA LEU A 136 -18.34 -9.61 23.87
C LEU A 136 -19.75 -9.52 24.46
N ALA A 137 -20.58 -10.55 24.27
CA ALA A 137 -21.93 -10.62 24.83
C ALA A 137 -21.96 -10.60 26.37
N GLY A 138 -20.84 -10.89 27.05
CA GLY A 138 -20.70 -10.85 28.50
C GLY A 138 -20.24 -9.50 29.08
N PHE A 139 -19.86 -8.52 28.26
CA PHE A 139 -19.35 -7.23 28.73
C PHE A 139 -20.51 -6.28 29.07
N GLY A 140 -20.95 -6.30 30.33
CA GLY A 140 -21.98 -5.38 30.85
C GLY A 140 -23.09 -6.01 31.69
N ILE A 141 -23.16 -7.34 31.80
CA ILE A 141 -24.10 -8.03 32.70
C ILE A 141 -23.45 -8.28 34.08
N SER A 142 -23.29 -7.21 34.84
CA SER A 142 -22.88 -7.29 36.24
C SER A 142 -24.03 -7.83 37.11
N SER A 143 -24.16 -9.15 37.24
CA SER A 143 -24.85 -9.73 38.40
C SER A 143 -23.91 -9.62 39.61
N ILE A 144 -24.00 -8.48 40.30
CA ILE A 144 -23.32 -8.23 41.56
C ILE A 144 -23.89 -9.22 42.60
N SER A 145 -23.25 -10.38 42.74
CA SER A 145 -23.36 -11.20 43.94
C SER A 145 -22.43 -10.56 44.97
N SER A 146 -22.99 -9.73 45.84
CA SER A 146 -22.29 -9.15 46.98
C SER A 146 -21.85 -10.26 47.94
N ASN A 147 -20.62 -10.76 47.78
CA ASN A 147 -19.90 -11.40 48.86
C ASN A 147 -19.29 -10.30 49.73
N GLU A 148 -19.96 -10.03 50.84
CA GLU A 148 -19.49 -9.16 51.92
C GLU A 148 -18.21 -9.78 52.52
N ILE A 149 -17.05 -9.21 52.18
CA ILE A 149 -15.78 -9.58 52.80
C ILE A 149 -15.70 -8.82 54.13
N VAL A 150 -15.95 -9.52 55.24
CA VAL A 150 -15.72 -8.98 56.59
C VAL A 150 -14.20 -8.97 56.83
N LEU A 151 -13.58 -7.79 56.75
CA LEU A 151 -12.18 -7.59 57.12
C LEU A 151 -12.08 -7.32 58.63
N ASP A 152 -11.45 -8.25 59.37
CA ASP A 152 -11.12 -8.05 60.79
C ASP A 152 -9.82 -7.25 60.92
N VAL A 153 -9.95 -5.93 61.02
CA VAL A 153 -8.83 -4.97 61.07
C VAL A 153 -8.15 -4.96 62.46
N GLN A 154 -8.65 -5.69 63.46
CA GLN A 154 -8.08 -5.68 64.81
C GLN A 154 -6.92 -6.67 65.01
N ASN A 155 -6.78 -7.68 64.13
CA ASN A 155 -5.77 -8.74 64.30
C ASN A 155 -4.79 -8.89 63.13
N ASP A 156 -4.92 -8.09 62.07
CA ASP A 156 -4.00 -8.15 60.93
C ASP A 156 -3.22 -6.83 60.76
N PRO A 157 -1.94 -6.78 61.17
CA PRO A 157 -1.10 -5.59 61.02
C PRO A 157 -0.81 -5.23 59.55
N VAL A 158 -0.99 -6.18 58.61
CA VAL A 158 -0.85 -5.91 57.17
C VAL A 158 -2.09 -5.18 56.66
N ALA A 159 -3.30 -5.56 57.10
CA ALA A 159 -4.54 -4.89 56.72
C ALA A 159 -4.64 -3.44 57.24
N ALA A 160 -4.09 -3.16 58.42
CA ALA A 160 -4.03 -1.80 58.98
C ALA A 160 -3.13 -0.85 58.17
N ALA A 161 -2.07 -1.36 57.55
CA ALA A 161 -1.12 -0.56 56.78
C ALA A 161 -1.70 -0.05 55.44
N PHE A 162 -2.63 -0.80 54.83
CA PHE A 162 -3.28 -0.40 53.58
C PHE A 162 -4.52 0.49 53.77
N ALA A 163 -5.11 0.52 54.97
CA ALA A 163 -6.31 1.30 55.26
C ALA A 163 -6.04 2.81 55.52
N GLN A 164 -4.78 3.21 55.74
CA GLN A 164 -4.44 4.62 56.02
C GLN A 164 -3.97 5.42 54.80
N GLY A 165 -4.03 4.84 53.59
CA GLY A 165 -3.27 5.35 52.45
C GLY A 165 -4.06 5.67 51.20
N ILE A 166 -5.22 6.35 51.27
CA ILE A 166 -5.76 7.16 50.16
C ILE A 166 -6.74 8.21 50.71
N SER A 167 -6.23 9.32 51.22
CA SER A 167 -7.02 10.56 51.32
C SER A 167 -6.91 11.30 49.99
N THR A 168 -8.05 11.47 49.35
CA THR A 168 -8.25 12.10 48.04
C THR A 168 -8.04 13.61 48.15
N GLU A 169 -7.03 14.15 47.46
CA GLU A 169 -7.02 15.57 47.07
C GLU A 169 -6.77 15.67 45.56
N ILE A 170 -7.76 16.21 44.85
CA ILE A 170 -7.69 16.60 43.45
C ILE A 170 -7.34 18.09 43.42
N PRO A 171 -6.24 18.51 42.77
CA PRO A 171 -6.07 19.92 42.40
C PRO A 171 -6.36 20.14 40.91
N GLN A 172 -7.27 21.09 40.67
CA GLN A 172 -7.57 21.74 39.40
C GLN A 172 -6.39 22.57 38.85
N GLN A 173 -6.26 22.56 37.51
CA GLN A 173 -6.10 23.70 36.58
C GLN A 173 -4.87 24.63 36.66
N SER A 174 -4.13 24.75 35.54
CA SER A 174 -3.66 26.00 34.87
C SER A 174 -2.86 25.63 33.60
N THR A 175 -3.29 25.95 32.37
CA THR A 175 -2.94 27.13 31.52
C THR A 175 -1.51 27.68 31.62
N ASP A 176 -1.00 28.09 30.44
CA ASP A 176 0.29 28.76 30.11
C ASP A 176 1.53 27.87 29.91
N SER A 177 2.44 28.09 28.96
CA SER A 177 2.54 29.03 27.84
C SER A 177 3.69 28.57 26.91
N ILE A 178 3.61 28.94 25.63
CA ILE A 178 4.63 28.71 24.58
C ILE A 178 5.83 29.68 24.80
N PRO A 179 7.10 29.24 24.67
CA PRO A 179 8.22 30.18 24.54
C PRO A 179 8.61 30.45 23.06
N PRO A 180 9.00 31.69 22.70
CA PRO A 180 9.24 32.11 21.32
C PRO A 180 10.70 32.05 20.83
N LYS A 181 10.79 32.09 19.49
CA LYS A 181 11.88 32.39 18.52
C LYS A 181 13.17 33.07 19.02
N LYS A 182 14.31 32.65 18.45
CA LYS A 182 15.49 33.51 18.23
C LYS A 182 15.89 33.53 16.75
N GLU A 183 15.83 34.74 16.17
CA GLU A 183 16.48 35.17 14.94
C GLU A 183 17.87 35.77 15.27
N ILE A 184 18.70 35.92 14.24
CA ILE A 184 19.87 36.80 13.98
C ILE A 184 20.91 35.95 13.22
N SER A 185 21.59 36.32 12.13
CA SER A 185 21.52 37.38 11.11
C SER A 185 22.79 37.20 10.23
N THR A 186 22.72 37.46 8.91
CA THR A 186 23.73 38.12 8.01
C THR A 186 25.24 37.83 8.17
N THR A 187 26.13 37.73 7.18
CA THR A 187 26.19 37.91 5.71
C THR A 187 27.62 37.50 5.36
N GLN A 188 27.88 36.85 4.23
CA GLN A 188 29.11 37.12 3.47
C GLN A 188 28.91 36.81 1.99
N GLU A 189 29.44 37.73 1.20
CA GLU A 189 29.15 38.05 -0.19
C GLU A 189 30.41 37.75 -1.03
N ALA A 190 30.23 37.01 -2.14
CA ALA A 190 31.01 37.03 -3.41
C ALA A 190 32.51 36.60 -3.38
N PRO A 191 33.15 36.22 -4.53
CA PRO A 191 32.80 36.56 -5.92
C PRO A 191 32.91 35.45 -7.00
N MET A 192 32.55 35.88 -8.22
CA MET A 192 32.52 35.27 -9.56
C MET A 192 33.77 34.50 -10.05
N ALA A 193 33.52 33.81 -11.20
CA ALA A 193 34.43 33.22 -12.22
C ALA A 193 34.68 31.71 -12.02
N GLU A 194 34.60 30.81 -13.00
CA GLU A 194 34.77 30.91 -14.46
C GLU A 194 34.22 29.60 -15.08
N SER A 195 33.44 29.66 -16.17
CA SER A 195 33.34 28.56 -17.15
C SER A 195 34.38 28.85 -18.23
N PRO A 196 35.16 27.87 -18.73
CA PRO A 196 34.80 27.28 -20.02
C PRO A 196 35.31 25.84 -20.30
N GLN A 197 34.59 25.15 -21.19
CA GLN A 197 35.06 24.26 -22.27
C GLN A 197 34.22 22.99 -22.38
N GLY A 198 33.15 23.09 -23.17
CA GLY A 198 32.61 21.93 -23.87
C GLY A 198 33.53 21.52 -25.03
N PRO A 199 33.62 20.23 -25.37
CA PRO A 199 34.24 19.78 -26.60
C PRO A 199 33.39 20.20 -27.83
N PRO A 200 34.03 20.40 -28.99
CA PRO A 200 33.41 21.02 -30.15
C PRO A 200 32.32 20.16 -30.79
N MET A 201 31.36 20.86 -31.39
CA MET A 201 30.28 20.31 -32.20
C MET A 201 30.83 19.38 -33.29
N ALA A 202 30.32 18.16 -33.35
CA ALA A 202 30.31 17.36 -34.57
C ALA A 202 28.99 17.58 -35.30
N GLU A 203 29.10 17.73 -36.61
CA GLU A 203 28.12 18.27 -37.54
C GLU A 203 26.80 17.47 -37.62
N SER A 204 25.74 18.23 -37.90
CA SER A 204 24.41 17.79 -38.31
C SER A 204 24.41 16.74 -39.44
N PRO A 205 23.34 15.94 -39.56
CA PRO A 205 23.32 14.69 -40.31
C PRO A 205 23.33 14.91 -41.83
N GLN A 206 24.16 14.13 -42.53
CA GLN A 206 24.01 13.92 -43.97
C GLN A 206 22.64 13.31 -44.25
N GLY A 207 21.77 14.08 -44.93
CA GLY A 207 20.51 13.58 -45.46
C GLY A 207 20.72 12.48 -46.52
N PRO A 208 19.71 11.64 -46.77
CA PRO A 208 19.79 10.61 -47.80
C PRO A 208 19.76 11.25 -49.20
N PRO A 209 20.59 10.78 -50.16
CA PRO A 209 20.44 11.20 -51.55
C PRO A 209 19.15 10.59 -52.13
N MET A 210 18.29 11.47 -52.65
CA MET A 210 17.15 11.14 -53.50
C MET A 210 17.58 10.45 -54.80
N ALA A 211 16.62 9.69 -55.30
CA ALA A 211 16.59 8.90 -56.51
C ALA A 211 16.98 9.59 -57.83
N GLY A 212 17.31 8.75 -58.81
CA GLY A 212 17.04 8.95 -60.23
C GLY A 212 17.81 7.95 -61.11
N PRO A 213 17.51 7.87 -62.42
CA PRO A 213 16.24 7.73 -63.11
C PRO A 213 15.90 6.27 -63.51
#